data_AF-A0A7J4V8D9-F1
#
_entry.id   AF-A0A7J4V8D9-F1
#
_cell.length_a   1.000
_cell.length_b   1.000
_cell.length_c   1.000
_cell.angle_alpha   90.00
_cell.angle_beta   90.00
_cell.angle_gamma   90.00
#
_symmetry.space_group_name_H-M   'P 1'
#
loop_
_entity.id
_entity.type
_entity.pdbx_description
1 polymer ?
#
loop_
_entity_poly.entity_id
_entity_poly.type
_entity_poly.pdbx_seq_one_letter_code
_entity_poly.pdbx_strand_id
1 'polypeptide(L)'
;ETAEMPGLYTEGEYDMSGTIVGVVEKDRVINGSGINKGDILIGYRSSGLHTNGYSLARKVLFSRYSPREYMDELGGRLGDELLSIHRSYLKLIRSLHDAGLVSGLSHITGGGIVGNTTRVVPKSLDLRINWNAWEIPPVFELIRKTGGISEEEMRHVFNLGIGLIAIVPPQNVDRAIQIAKEHGEESILIGETV
;
A
#
# COMPACT_ATOMS: atom_id res chain seq x y z
N GLU A 1 -22.21 -16.63 0.03
CA GLU A 1 -23.31 -16.46 0.99
C GLU A 1 -23.84 -15.04 0.89
N THR A 2 -25.15 -14.83 1.03
CA THR A 2 -25.79 -13.51 1.01
C THR A 2 -26.84 -13.46 2.12
N ALA A 3 -26.83 -12.43 2.95
CA ALA A 3 -27.78 -12.28 4.05
C ALA A 3 -28.46 -10.91 4.00
N GLU A 4 -29.78 -10.89 4.17
CA GLU A 4 -30.58 -9.66 4.27
C GLU A 4 -30.88 -9.37 5.74
N MET A 5 -30.39 -8.26 6.26
CA MET A 5 -30.51 -7.90 7.68
C MET A 5 -31.01 -6.45 7.86
N PRO A 6 -32.30 -6.17 7.56
CA PRO A 6 -32.86 -4.81 7.60
C PRO A 6 -32.92 -4.19 9.00
N GLY A 7 -32.82 -5.01 10.06
CA GLY A 7 -32.71 -4.53 11.44
C GLY A 7 -31.28 -4.17 11.86
N LEU A 8 -30.27 -4.44 11.03
CA LEU A 8 -28.86 -4.20 11.33
C LEU A 8 -28.23 -3.14 10.41
N TYR A 9 -28.54 -3.15 9.12
CA TYR A 9 -28.01 -2.20 8.14
C TYR A 9 -28.99 -1.11 7.78
N THR A 10 -28.50 0.11 7.59
CA THR A 10 -29.27 1.22 7.05
C THR A 10 -29.67 0.95 5.59
N GLU A 11 -30.76 1.54 5.12
CA GLU A 11 -31.17 1.44 3.72
C GLU A 11 -30.03 1.88 2.78
N GLY A 12 -29.69 1.01 1.82
CA GLY A 12 -28.61 1.24 0.85
C GLY A 12 -27.21 0.87 1.33
N GLU A 13 -27.05 0.48 2.60
CA GLU A 13 -25.78 -0.03 3.14
C GLU A 13 -25.72 -1.56 3.06
N TYR A 14 -24.54 -2.08 2.73
CA TYR A 14 -24.24 -3.50 2.82
C TYR A 14 -22.79 -3.66 3.24
N ASP A 15 -22.47 -4.83 3.80
CA ASP A 15 -21.11 -5.20 4.15
C ASP A 15 -20.64 -6.36 3.28
N MET A 16 -19.33 -6.44 3.08
CA MET A 16 -18.70 -7.46 2.26
C MET A 16 -17.56 -8.10 3.04
N SER A 17 -17.59 -9.44 3.11
CA SER A 17 -16.48 -10.22 3.63
C SER A 17 -15.95 -11.16 2.55
N GLY A 18 -14.62 -11.20 2.42
CA GLY A 18 -13.90 -12.10 1.53
C GLY A 18 -12.92 -12.95 2.32
N THR A 19 -12.77 -14.22 1.95
CA THR A 19 -11.80 -15.14 2.54
C THR A 19 -10.90 -15.71 1.45
N ILE A 20 -9.60 -15.74 1.71
CA ILE A 20 -8.60 -16.37 0.84
C ILE A 20 -7.90 -17.51 1.57
N VAL A 21 -7.72 -18.64 0.89
CA VAL A 21 -6.93 -19.77 1.37
C VAL A 21 -5.75 -19.97 0.42
N GLY A 22 -4.55 -20.01 0.98
CA GLY A 22 -3.30 -20.21 0.24
C GLY A 22 -2.47 -21.34 0.85
N VAL A 23 -1.54 -21.87 0.07
CA VAL A 23 -0.59 -22.91 0.49
C VAL A 23 0.82 -22.44 0.18
N VAL A 24 1.74 -22.73 1.09
CA VAL A 24 3.18 -22.46 0.93
C VAL A 24 3.96 -23.60 1.58
N GLU A 25 5.07 -23.98 0.96
CA GLU A 25 6.00 -24.93 1.57
C GLU A 25 6.60 -24.33 2.84
N LYS A 26 6.73 -25.15 3.89
CA LYS A 26 7.11 -24.68 5.24
C LYS A 26 8.47 -23.98 5.26
N ASP A 27 9.43 -24.48 4.49
CA ASP A 27 10.78 -23.94 4.34
C ASP A 27 10.85 -22.71 3.43
N ARG A 28 9.78 -22.42 2.66
CA ARG A 28 9.65 -21.26 1.79
C ARG A 28 8.81 -20.13 2.41
N VAL A 29 8.43 -20.23 3.68
CA VAL A 29 7.68 -19.18 4.37
C VAL A 29 8.57 -17.95 4.57
N ILE A 30 8.13 -16.80 4.04
CA ILE A 30 8.73 -15.50 4.35
C ILE A 30 8.08 -14.97 5.64
N ASN A 31 8.85 -14.86 6.72
CA ASN A 31 8.38 -14.38 8.01
C ASN A 31 9.19 -13.18 8.54
N GLY A 32 10.10 -12.63 7.73
CA GLY A 32 10.96 -11.50 8.09
C GLY A 32 12.25 -11.85 8.85
N SER A 33 12.46 -13.10 9.28
CA SER A 33 13.68 -13.47 10.02
C SER A 33 14.95 -13.42 9.17
N GLY A 34 14.81 -13.43 7.84
CA GLY A 34 15.92 -13.31 6.89
C GLY A 34 16.32 -11.87 6.58
N ILE A 35 15.64 -10.87 7.16
CA ILE A 35 15.94 -9.45 6.92
C ILE A 35 17.20 -9.05 7.71
N ASN A 36 18.15 -8.44 7.02
CA ASN A 36 19.40 -7.97 7.59
C ASN A 36 19.56 -6.46 7.42
N LYS A 37 20.37 -5.85 8.30
CA LYS A 37 20.80 -4.45 8.14
C LYS A 37 21.37 -4.22 6.73
N GLY A 38 20.91 -3.18 6.07
CA GLY A 38 21.30 -2.84 4.71
C GLY A 38 20.43 -3.47 3.62
N ASP A 39 19.47 -4.33 3.98
CA ASP A 39 18.47 -4.80 3.01
C ASP A 39 17.65 -3.60 2.49
N ILE A 40 17.40 -3.60 1.20
CA ILE A 40 16.80 -2.51 0.44
C ILE A 40 15.28 -2.65 0.40
N LEU A 41 14.59 -1.54 0.56
CA LEU A 41 13.15 -1.44 0.43
C LEU A 41 12.79 -1.03 -1.00
N ILE A 42 12.14 -1.94 -1.73
CA ILE A 42 11.56 -1.67 -3.05
C ILE A 42 10.06 -1.47 -2.89
N GLY A 43 9.58 -0.26 -3.15
CA GLY A 43 8.17 0.09 -3.18
C GLY A 43 7.52 -0.12 -4.55
N TYR A 44 6.27 -0.59 -4.54
CA TYR A 44 5.43 -0.74 -5.72
C TYR A 44 4.18 0.13 -5.61
N ARG A 45 3.81 0.75 -6.73
CA ARG A 45 2.74 1.76 -6.77
C ARG A 45 1.39 1.23 -6.29
N SER A 46 0.73 2.01 -5.44
CA SER A 46 -0.71 1.87 -5.21
C SER A 46 -1.51 2.48 -6.37
N SER A 47 -2.82 2.25 -6.38
CA SER A 47 -3.76 2.83 -7.33
C SER A 47 -4.53 4.01 -6.72
N GLY A 48 -4.07 4.54 -5.58
CA GLY A 48 -4.79 5.52 -4.77
C GLY A 48 -4.85 5.08 -3.30
N LEU A 49 -5.96 5.34 -2.61
CA LEU A 49 -6.15 5.00 -1.19
C LEU A 49 -6.23 3.49 -0.92
N HIS A 50 -6.46 2.69 -1.96
CA HIS A 50 -6.79 1.27 -1.88
C HIS A 50 -8.08 1.04 -1.08
N THR A 51 -7.99 0.49 0.13
CA THR A 51 -9.17 0.16 0.96
C THR A 51 -9.04 0.69 2.38
N ASN A 52 -8.15 1.68 2.61
CA ASN A 52 -7.86 2.23 3.93
C ASN A 52 -7.93 3.77 3.92
N GLY A 53 -8.19 4.38 5.07
CA GLY A 53 -8.24 5.85 5.22
C GLY A 53 -9.53 6.53 4.72
N TYR A 54 -10.52 5.77 4.25
CA TYR A 54 -11.78 6.31 3.71
C TYR A 54 -12.60 7.11 4.71
N SER A 55 -12.55 6.80 6.00
CA SER A 55 -13.25 7.59 7.03
C SER A 55 -12.71 9.02 7.10
N LEU A 56 -11.38 9.18 7.08
CA LEU A 56 -10.74 10.49 7.08
C LEU A 56 -10.95 11.22 5.74
N ALA A 57 -10.71 10.52 4.63
CA ALA A 57 -10.87 11.09 3.30
C ALA A 57 -12.30 11.60 3.04
N ARG A 58 -13.34 10.80 3.37
CA ARG A 58 -14.74 11.24 3.23
C ARG A 58 -15.05 12.44 4.12
N LYS A 59 -14.65 12.39 5.39
CA LYS A 59 -14.90 13.48 6.35
C LYS A 59 -14.34 14.81 5.86
N VAL A 60 -13.13 14.79 5.31
CA VAL A 60 -12.45 15.99 4.83
C VAL A 60 -12.99 16.42 3.47
N LEU A 61 -12.97 15.55 2.48
CA LEU A 61 -13.25 15.92 1.09
C LEU A 61 -14.74 16.22 0.86
N PHE A 62 -15.65 15.41 1.40
CA PHE A 62 -17.09 15.60 1.15
C PHE A 62 -17.69 16.77 1.95
N SER A 63 -16.93 17.35 2.87
CA SER A 63 -17.29 18.63 3.49
C SER A 63 -17.10 19.83 2.55
N ARG A 64 -16.33 19.65 1.46
CA ARG A 64 -15.94 20.71 0.53
C ARG A 64 -16.36 20.43 -0.91
N TYR A 65 -16.36 19.17 -1.32
CA TYR A 65 -16.47 18.77 -2.72
C TYR A 65 -17.56 17.72 -2.90
N SER A 66 -18.17 17.71 -4.08
CA SER A 66 -19.07 16.63 -4.48
C SER A 66 -18.25 15.43 -5.01
N PRO A 67 -18.65 14.17 -4.75
CA PRO A 67 -18.02 13.01 -5.39
C PRO A 67 -18.13 13.04 -6.93
N ARG A 68 -19.10 13.80 -7.48
CA ARG A 68 -19.29 13.93 -8.93
C ARG A 68 -18.49 15.08 -9.55
N GLU A 69 -17.82 15.88 -8.71
CA GLU A 69 -17.04 17.04 -9.12
C GLU A 69 -15.79 16.60 -9.88
N TYR A 70 -15.53 17.25 -11.01
CA TYR A 70 -14.30 17.05 -11.78
C TYR A 70 -13.19 17.92 -11.19
N MET A 71 -12.03 17.34 -10.98
CA MET A 71 -10.88 18.01 -10.39
C MET A 71 -9.69 17.93 -11.34
N ASP A 72 -9.23 19.09 -11.82
CA ASP A 72 -8.12 19.18 -12.78
C ASP A 72 -6.85 18.50 -12.25
N GLU A 73 -6.56 18.66 -10.96
CA GLU A 73 -5.41 18.04 -10.29
C GLU A 73 -5.49 16.51 -10.19
N LEU A 74 -6.69 15.93 -10.27
CA LEU A 74 -6.91 14.48 -10.33
C LEU A 74 -7.05 13.98 -11.78
N GLY A 75 -7.22 14.88 -12.75
CA GLY A 75 -7.53 14.53 -14.14
C GLY A 75 -8.86 13.79 -14.31
N GLY A 76 -9.78 13.90 -13.35
CA GLY A 76 -10.99 13.08 -13.28
C GLY A 76 -11.95 13.51 -12.18
N ARG A 77 -13.01 12.72 -11.97
CA ARG A 77 -13.95 12.99 -10.86
C ARG A 77 -13.38 12.48 -9.55
N LEU A 78 -13.64 13.22 -8.47
CA LEU A 78 -13.22 12.82 -7.13
C LEU A 78 -13.71 11.42 -6.75
N GLY A 79 -14.96 11.09 -7.05
CA GLY A 79 -15.53 9.79 -6.75
C GLY A 79 -14.87 8.64 -7.52
N ASP A 80 -14.45 8.89 -8.77
CA ASP A 80 -13.77 7.88 -9.58
C ASP A 80 -12.37 7.60 -9.02
N GLU A 81 -11.63 8.65 -8.64
CA GLU A 81 -10.32 8.52 -7.97
C GLU A 81 -10.43 7.76 -6.64
N LEU A 82 -11.44 8.07 -5.82
CA LEU A 82 -11.68 7.38 -4.55
C LEU A 82 -12.16 5.94 -4.74
N LEU A 83 -12.73 5.58 -5.90
CA LEU A 83 -13.19 4.21 -6.19
C LEU A 83 -12.18 3.41 -7.02
N SER A 84 -10.97 3.96 -7.24
CA SER A 84 -9.88 3.24 -7.90
C SER A 84 -9.65 1.86 -7.27
N ILE A 85 -9.71 0.83 -8.12
CA ILE A 85 -9.65 -0.57 -7.70
C ILE A 85 -8.32 -0.84 -6.99
N HIS A 86 -8.38 -1.49 -5.82
CA HIS A 86 -7.18 -1.94 -5.10
C HIS A 86 -6.37 -2.90 -5.98
N ARG A 87 -5.14 -2.49 -6.29
CA ARG A 87 -4.19 -3.27 -7.09
C ARG A 87 -3.91 -4.64 -6.46
N SER A 88 -3.98 -5.70 -7.27
CA SER A 88 -3.53 -7.04 -6.86
C SER A 88 -2.05 -7.24 -7.20
N TYR A 89 -1.24 -7.53 -6.18
CA TYR A 89 0.20 -7.77 -6.32
C TYR A 89 0.55 -9.26 -6.45
N LEU A 90 -0.44 -10.16 -6.57
CA LEU A 90 -0.21 -11.60 -6.47
C LEU A 90 0.83 -12.13 -7.48
N LYS A 91 0.76 -11.68 -8.74
CA LYS A 91 1.67 -12.17 -9.80
C LYS A 91 3.12 -11.76 -9.55
N LEU A 92 3.31 -10.49 -9.14
CA LEU A 92 4.60 -9.95 -8.75
C LEU A 92 5.16 -10.70 -7.54
N ILE A 93 4.36 -10.81 -6.46
CA ILE A 93 4.75 -11.48 -5.22
C ILE A 93 5.18 -12.93 -5.50
N ARG A 94 4.39 -13.68 -6.27
CA ARG A 94 4.73 -15.06 -6.64
C ARG A 94 6.07 -15.13 -7.36
N SER A 95 6.31 -14.25 -8.32
CA SER A 95 7.55 -14.30 -9.11
C SER A 95 8.78 -13.93 -8.28
N LEU A 96 8.66 -12.94 -7.38
CA LEU A 96 9.73 -12.57 -6.44
C LEU A 96 10.01 -13.70 -5.43
N HIS A 97 8.97 -14.36 -4.93
CA HIS A 97 9.05 -15.48 -4.00
C HIS A 97 9.63 -16.74 -4.65
N ASP A 98 9.22 -17.06 -5.87
CA ASP A 98 9.72 -18.21 -6.65
C ASP A 98 11.19 -18.05 -7.03
N ALA A 99 11.63 -16.81 -7.26
CA ALA A 99 13.03 -16.50 -7.50
C ALA A 99 13.89 -16.43 -6.21
N GLY A 100 13.28 -16.54 -5.02
CA GLY A 100 14.01 -16.51 -3.74
C GLY A 100 14.68 -15.17 -3.44
N LEU A 101 14.13 -14.06 -3.95
CA LEU A 101 14.81 -12.76 -3.92
C LEU A 101 14.53 -11.93 -2.67
N VAL A 102 13.41 -12.20 -1.99
CA VAL A 102 12.85 -11.34 -0.95
C VAL A 102 13.06 -11.93 0.45
N SER A 103 13.55 -11.10 1.35
CA SER A 103 13.66 -11.39 2.79
C SER A 103 12.37 -11.06 3.54
N GLY A 104 11.55 -10.16 2.99
CA GLY A 104 10.31 -9.69 3.58
C GLY A 104 9.36 -9.07 2.55
N LEU A 105 8.07 -9.09 2.86
CA LEU A 105 7.01 -8.44 2.09
C LEU A 105 6.09 -7.69 3.06
N SER A 106 5.77 -6.44 2.77
CA SER A 106 4.90 -5.59 3.59
C SER A 106 3.79 -5.01 2.71
N HIS A 107 2.56 -5.44 2.93
CA HIS A 107 1.36 -4.88 2.28
C HIS A 107 0.92 -3.63 3.03
N ILE A 108 0.87 -2.49 2.34
CA ILE A 108 0.63 -1.21 2.97
C ILE A 108 -0.88 -0.95 3.05
N THR A 109 -1.39 -1.03 4.27
CA THR A 109 -2.82 -0.87 4.59
C THR A 109 -2.98 0.22 5.65
N GLY A 110 -3.93 0.08 6.59
CA GLY A 110 -4.03 0.99 7.73
C GLY A 110 -2.75 1.00 8.57
N GLY A 111 -2.30 2.18 9.00
CA GLY A 111 -1.02 2.36 9.68
C GLY A 111 0.14 2.80 8.77
N GLY A 112 -0.11 2.94 7.47
CA GLY A 112 0.83 3.51 6.50
C GLY A 112 2.10 2.69 6.30
N ILE A 113 3.11 3.29 5.67
CA ILE A 113 4.34 2.59 5.26
C ILE A 113 5.11 2.06 6.47
N VAL A 114 5.40 2.93 7.45
CA VAL A 114 6.21 2.59 8.62
C VAL A 114 5.47 1.59 9.50
N GLY A 115 4.20 1.85 9.83
CA GLY A 115 3.44 1.01 10.73
C GLY A 115 3.21 -0.42 10.23
N ASN A 116 3.12 -0.63 8.92
CA ASN A 116 3.03 -1.97 8.34
C ASN A 116 4.41 -2.64 8.21
N THR A 117 5.42 -1.90 7.75
CA THR A 117 6.73 -2.49 7.42
C THR A 117 7.53 -2.84 8.67
N THR A 118 7.42 -2.08 9.76
CA THR A 118 8.07 -2.44 11.04
C THR A 118 7.54 -3.76 11.62
N ARG A 119 6.33 -4.21 11.25
CA ARG A 119 5.78 -5.49 11.73
C ARG A 119 6.50 -6.71 11.17
N VAL A 120 7.10 -6.57 9.98
CA VAL A 120 7.83 -7.67 9.32
C VAL A 120 9.33 -7.60 9.55
N VAL A 121 9.85 -6.44 9.99
CA VAL A 121 11.28 -6.24 10.26
C VAL A 121 11.63 -6.72 11.68
N PRO A 122 12.79 -7.40 11.88
CA PRO A 122 13.27 -7.79 13.20
C PRO A 122 13.39 -6.58 14.14
N LYS A 123 13.05 -6.76 15.43
CA LYS A 123 13.07 -5.69 16.45
C LYS A 123 14.43 -5.03 16.67
N SER A 124 15.51 -5.65 16.21
CA SER A 124 16.88 -5.14 16.31
C SER A 124 17.26 -4.18 15.18
N LEU A 125 16.39 -4.00 14.18
CA LEU A 125 16.60 -3.16 13.01
C LEU A 125 15.54 -2.05 12.98
N ASP A 126 15.87 -0.94 12.34
CA ASP A 126 14.94 0.15 12.05
C ASP A 126 14.80 0.37 10.54
N LEU A 127 13.88 1.24 10.15
CA LEU A 127 13.62 1.62 8.78
C LEU A 127 14.12 3.03 8.49
N ARG A 128 14.90 3.18 7.43
CA ARG A 128 15.21 4.50 6.86
C ARG A 128 14.48 4.66 5.54
N ILE A 129 13.38 5.42 5.57
CA ILE A 129 12.59 5.74 4.37
C ILE A 129 13.08 7.04 3.74
N ASN A 130 13.35 7.02 2.44
CA ASN A 130 13.55 8.21 1.63
C ASN A 130 12.20 8.68 1.06
N TRP A 131 11.55 9.59 1.78
CA TRP A 131 10.24 10.16 1.39
C TRP A 131 10.29 11.00 0.10
N ASN A 132 11.48 11.33 -0.39
CA ASN A 132 11.65 12.07 -1.64
C ASN A 132 11.92 11.13 -2.84
N ALA A 133 11.85 9.81 -2.66
CA ALA A 133 12.13 8.83 -3.71
C ALA A 133 10.99 8.69 -4.74
N TRP A 134 9.78 9.16 -4.43
CA TRP A 134 8.65 9.15 -5.36
C TRP A 134 7.78 10.39 -5.19
N GLU A 135 7.08 10.73 -6.26
CA GLU A 135 6.01 11.71 -6.21
C GLU A 135 4.75 11.09 -5.58
N ILE A 136 4.22 11.76 -4.56
CA ILE A 136 3.00 11.36 -3.87
C ILE A 136 1.81 11.67 -4.79
N PRO A 137 0.89 10.71 -5.03
CA PRO A 137 -0.27 10.94 -5.88
C PRO A 137 -1.14 12.14 -5.43
N PRO A 138 -1.67 12.95 -6.37
CA PRO A 138 -2.39 14.19 -6.07
C PRO A 138 -3.52 14.06 -5.06
N VAL A 139 -4.24 12.93 -5.05
CA VAL A 139 -5.34 12.67 -4.09
C VAL A 139 -4.91 12.81 -2.62
N PHE A 140 -3.69 12.41 -2.28
CA PHE A 140 -3.20 12.54 -0.91
C PHE A 140 -2.90 13.99 -0.55
N GLU A 141 -2.36 14.76 -1.49
CA GLU A 141 -2.09 16.18 -1.28
C GLU A 141 -3.38 17.00 -1.18
N LEU A 142 -4.40 16.64 -1.98
CA LEU A 142 -5.74 17.20 -1.86
C LEU A 142 -6.30 16.94 -0.45
N ILE A 143 -6.29 15.68 0.02
CA ILE A 143 -6.74 15.34 1.38
C ILE A 143 -5.98 16.16 2.44
N ARG A 144 -4.65 16.21 2.33
CA ARG A 144 -3.79 16.90 3.29
C ARG A 144 -4.12 18.38 3.37
N LYS A 145 -4.19 19.06 2.22
CA LYS A 145 -4.49 20.50 2.12
C LYS A 145 -5.90 20.82 2.59
N THR A 146 -6.90 20.08 2.13
CA THR A 146 -8.31 20.31 2.50
C THR A 146 -8.55 20.08 3.98
N GLY A 147 -7.88 19.10 4.57
CA GLY A 147 -8.04 18.73 5.99
C GLY A 147 -7.12 19.47 6.95
N GLY A 148 -6.12 20.21 6.45
CA GLY A 148 -5.04 20.76 7.29
C GLY A 148 -4.27 19.67 8.05
N ILE A 149 -4.10 18.49 7.44
CA ILE A 149 -3.50 17.32 8.10
C ILE A 149 -1.97 17.44 8.04
N SER A 150 -1.28 17.09 9.13
CA SER A 150 0.17 17.07 9.17
C SER A 150 0.75 15.97 8.27
N GLU A 151 1.98 16.14 7.79
CA GLU A 151 2.65 15.07 7.02
C GLU A 151 2.79 13.78 7.83
N GLU A 152 3.05 13.89 9.13
CA GLU A 152 3.18 12.75 10.03
C GLU A 152 1.89 11.92 10.07
N GLU A 153 0.74 12.58 10.23
CA GLU A 153 -0.56 11.90 10.23
C GLU A 153 -0.86 11.30 8.86
N MET A 154 -0.52 11.99 7.76
CA MET A 154 -0.65 11.43 6.41
C MET A 154 0.16 10.14 6.24
N ARG A 155 1.40 10.11 6.76
CA ARG A 155 2.29 8.94 6.73
C ARG A 155 1.80 7.80 7.63
N HIS A 156 1.05 8.11 8.69
CA HIS A 156 0.48 7.12 9.60
C HIS A 156 -0.82 6.51 9.06
N VAL A 157 -1.61 7.28 8.30
CA VAL A 157 -2.92 6.82 7.83
C VAL A 157 -2.84 6.17 6.45
N PHE A 158 -2.07 6.76 5.53
CA PHE A 158 -2.15 6.43 4.11
C PHE A 158 -0.91 5.70 3.59
N ASN A 159 -1.09 5.02 2.46
CA ASN A 159 -0.03 4.37 1.70
C ASN A 159 0.85 5.36 0.89
N LEU A 160 0.35 6.59 0.69
CA LEU A 160 1.03 7.70 0.00
C LEU A 160 1.59 7.35 -1.39
N GLY A 161 0.96 6.41 -2.09
CA GLY A 161 1.37 5.99 -3.43
C GLY A 161 2.13 4.67 -3.47
N ILE A 162 2.47 4.05 -2.34
CA ILE A 162 3.17 2.76 -2.27
C ILE A 162 2.26 1.73 -1.61
N GLY A 163 1.77 0.77 -2.39
CA GLY A 163 0.84 -0.25 -1.89
C GLY A 163 1.53 -1.52 -1.40
N LEU A 164 2.73 -1.83 -1.88
CA LEU A 164 3.50 -3.00 -1.45
C LEU A 164 4.97 -2.61 -1.32
N ILE A 165 5.66 -3.17 -0.33
CA ILE A 165 7.11 -3.10 -0.18
C ILE A 165 7.69 -4.51 -0.19
N ALA A 166 8.70 -4.74 -1.03
CA ALA A 166 9.58 -5.89 -0.93
C ALA A 166 10.90 -5.49 -0.27
N ILE A 167 11.33 -6.28 0.71
CA ILE A 167 12.61 -6.11 1.40
C ILE A 167 13.57 -7.13 0.78
N VAL A 168 14.63 -6.65 0.14
CA VAL A 168 15.55 -7.48 -0.64
C VAL A 168 16.99 -7.28 -0.19
N PRO A 169 17.81 -8.32 -0.14
CA PRO A 169 19.25 -8.17 0.00
C PRO A 169 19.81 -7.31 -1.15
N PRO A 170 20.86 -6.50 -0.92
CA PRO A 170 21.43 -5.62 -1.95
C PRO A 170 21.78 -6.32 -3.26
N GLN A 171 22.31 -7.53 -3.19
CA GLN A 171 22.67 -8.33 -4.36
C GLN A 171 21.48 -8.80 -5.22
N ASN A 172 20.27 -8.77 -4.66
CA ASN A 172 19.04 -9.22 -5.34
C ASN A 172 18.25 -8.08 -5.98
N VAL A 173 18.62 -6.82 -5.73
CA VAL A 173 17.87 -5.61 -6.14
C VAL A 173 17.63 -5.59 -7.65
N ASP A 174 18.69 -5.73 -8.45
CA ASP A 174 18.59 -5.65 -9.91
C ASP A 174 17.66 -6.73 -10.48
N ARG A 175 17.74 -7.95 -9.95
CA ARG A 175 16.87 -9.04 -10.39
C ARG A 175 15.42 -8.80 -9.98
N ALA A 176 15.17 -8.26 -8.79
CA ALA A 176 13.83 -7.93 -8.33
C ALA A 176 13.17 -6.84 -9.20
N ILE A 177 13.92 -5.78 -9.53
CA ILE A 177 13.46 -4.72 -10.45
C ILE A 177 13.14 -5.29 -11.83
N GLN A 178 13.99 -6.18 -12.34
CA GLN A 178 13.77 -6.81 -13.64
C GLN A 178 12.50 -7.68 -13.65
N ILE A 179 12.24 -8.47 -12.60
CA ILE A 179 10.99 -9.22 -12.47
C ILE A 179 9.78 -8.28 -12.42
N ALA A 180 9.87 -7.19 -11.65
CA ALA A 180 8.77 -6.22 -11.59
C ALA A 180 8.45 -5.61 -12.96
N LYS A 181 9.48 -5.25 -13.72
CA LYS A 181 9.34 -4.77 -15.10
C LYS A 181 8.66 -5.79 -16.02
N GLU A 182 8.97 -7.08 -15.87
CA GLU A 182 8.32 -8.18 -16.62
C GLU A 182 6.81 -8.28 -16.31
N HIS A 183 6.38 -7.84 -15.11
CA HIS A 183 4.96 -7.74 -14.73
C HIS A 183 4.32 -6.38 -15.03
N GLY A 184 5.06 -5.45 -15.65
CA GLY A 184 4.57 -4.08 -15.89
C GLY A 184 4.45 -3.24 -14.62
N GLU A 185 5.20 -3.60 -13.58
CA GLU A 185 5.22 -2.91 -12.29
C GLU A 185 6.38 -1.92 -12.20
N GLU A 186 6.11 -0.70 -11.77
CA GLU A 186 7.13 0.30 -11.44
C GLU A 186 7.76 -0.07 -10.09
N SER A 187 9.09 -0.13 -10.05
CA SER A 187 9.87 -0.37 -8.84
C SER A 187 10.56 0.90 -8.40
N ILE A 188 10.45 1.24 -7.12
CA ILE A 188 11.04 2.45 -6.56
C ILE A 188 11.90 2.05 -5.37
N LEU A 189 13.17 2.48 -5.36
CA LEU A 189 14.03 2.31 -4.19
C LEU A 189 13.65 3.37 -3.16
N ILE A 190 12.94 2.96 -2.12
CA ILE A 190 12.33 3.88 -1.15
C ILE A 190 13.07 3.93 0.18
N GLY A 191 14.11 3.13 0.36
CA GLY A 191 14.87 3.12 1.61
C GLY A 191 15.62 1.82 1.85
N GLU A 192 16.00 1.64 3.11
CA GLU A 192 16.79 0.52 3.60
C GLU A 192 16.45 0.21 5.06
N THR A 193 16.84 -0.98 5.51
CA THR A 193 16.86 -1.35 6.93
C THR A 193 18.19 -0.94 7.56
N VAL A 194 18.18 -0.44 8.80
CA VAL A 194 19.36 0.16 9.47
C VAL A 194 19.59 -0.32 10.90
#